data_AF-A0A8J2L0G7-F1
#
_entry.id   AF-A0A8J2L0G7-F1
#
_cell.length_a   1.000
_cell.length_b   1.000
_cell.length_c   1.000
_cell.angle_alpha   90.00
_cell.angle_beta   90.00
_cell.angle_gamma   90.00
#
_symmetry.space_group_name_H-M   'P 1'
#
loop_
_entity.id
_entity.type
_entity.pdbx_description
1 polymer ?
#
loop_
_entity_poly.entity_id
_entity_poly.type
_entity_poly.pdbx_seq_one_letter_code
_entity_poly.pdbx_strand_id
1 'polypeptide(L)'
;NPSKSRYYYLLSSRQLSNTLSSISPKIPIISPWSHPSKLHCASTPGKGKMSSTTRGFKNVGDPDSLVEVLVTKLEEVARLNKDPEVAEKLKGCIDFVEGLENFLNDSASEAAPVQRKILTDTYKEPWTEYYEAGKTAVNLRPSWATGYHEGQFLRIASQITKAKRILEIGTFTGHSAVALALSAYCEELVC
;
A
#
# COMPACT_ATOMS: atom_id res chain seq x y z
N ASN A 1 17.37 -35.17 9.19
CA ASN A 1 15.99 -34.77 9.56
C ASN A 1 15.79 -33.32 9.13
N PRO A 2 15.49 -33.01 7.84
CA PRO A 2 15.56 -31.63 7.37
C PRO A 2 14.19 -30.92 7.48
N SER A 3 14.23 -29.80 8.21
CA SER A 3 13.56 -28.50 8.00
C SER A 3 12.13 -28.47 7.45
N LYS A 4 11.17 -28.18 8.33
CA LYS A 4 9.88 -27.59 7.96
C LYS A 4 10.11 -26.15 7.48
N SER A 5 10.12 -25.91 6.17
CA SER A 5 10.08 -24.57 5.61
C SER A 5 8.72 -23.93 5.88
N ARG A 6 8.72 -22.80 6.58
CA ARG A 6 7.52 -21.97 6.81
C ARG A 6 7.26 -21.18 5.53
N TYR A 7 6.15 -21.46 4.85
CA TYR A 7 5.75 -20.74 3.65
C TYR A 7 4.96 -19.47 4.03
N TYR A 8 5.22 -18.36 3.34
CA TYR A 8 4.57 -17.07 3.56
C TYR A 8 3.37 -16.91 2.62
N TYR A 9 2.17 -16.68 3.15
CA TYR A 9 1.00 -16.31 2.37
C TYR A 9 1.00 -14.81 2.10
N LEU A 10 1.50 -14.42 0.93
CA LEU A 10 1.21 -13.13 0.28
C LEU A 10 0.10 -13.37 -0.76
N LEU A 11 -0.54 -12.32 -1.27
CA LEU A 11 -1.48 -12.39 -2.41
C LEU A 11 -1.03 -13.51 -3.34
N SER A 12 -1.89 -14.51 -3.57
CA SER A 12 -1.48 -15.69 -4.33
C SER A 12 -0.77 -15.21 -5.59
N SER A 13 0.40 -15.75 -5.94
CA SER A 13 1.20 -15.27 -7.07
C SER A 13 0.38 -15.11 -8.36
N ARG A 14 -0.75 -15.85 -8.47
CA ARG A 14 -1.82 -15.68 -9.46
C ARG A 14 -2.55 -14.34 -9.47
N GLN A 15 -2.94 -13.77 -8.33
CA GLN A 15 -3.64 -12.49 -8.28
C GLN A 15 -2.74 -11.35 -8.70
N LEU A 16 -1.49 -11.30 -8.19
CA LEU A 16 -0.51 -10.31 -8.62
C LEU A 16 -0.17 -10.48 -10.11
N SER A 17 0.01 -11.73 -10.55
CA SER A 17 0.25 -12.05 -11.97
C SER A 17 -0.89 -11.59 -12.87
N ASN A 18 -2.15 -11.91 -12.54
CA ASN A 18 -3.30 -11.51 -13.34
C ASN A 18 -3.45 -9.98 -13.42
N THR A 19 -3.20 -9.28 -12.31
CA THR A 19 -3.25 -7.82 -12.26
C THR A 19 -2.13 -7.18 -13.08
N LEU A 20 -0.89 -7.64 -12.94
CA LEU A 20 0.25 -7.12 -13.70
C LEU A 20 0.17 -7.45 -15.20
N SER A 21 -0.29 -8.65 -15.57
CA SER A 21 -0.54 -9.02 -16.97
C SER A 21 -1.64 -8.17 -17.63
N SER A 22 -2.59 -7.64 -16.85
CA SER A 22 -3.60 -6.70 -17.36
C SER A 22 -3.07 -5.28 -17.60
N ILE A 23 -1.98 -4.91 -16.93
CA ILE A 23 -1.36 -3.58 -16.98
C ILE A 23 -0.24 -3.54 -18.04
N SER A 24 0.51 -4.63 -18.19
CA SER A 24 1.54 -4.76 -19.21
C SER A 24 1.56 -6.20 -19.76
N PRO A 25 0.96 -6.45 -20.95
CA PRO A 25 0.84 -7.80 -21.52
C PRO A 25 2.18 -8.41 -21.97
N LYS A 26 3.31 -7.70 -21.83
CA LYS A 26 4.64 -8.12 -22.28
C LYS A 26 5.57 -8.60 -21.15
N ILE A 27 5.15 -8.53 -19.88
CA ILE A 27 6.00 -8.87 -18.73
C ILE A 27 5.73 -10.31 -18.27
N PRO A 28 6.60 -11.29 -18.55
CA PRO A 28 6.52 -12.61 -17.94
C PRO A 28 6.88 -12.52 -16.46
N ILE A 29 5.97 -12.95 -15.58
CA ILE A 29 6.21 -13.00 -14.14
C ILE A 29 6.71 -14.39 -13.79
N ILE A 30 8.00 -14.48 -13.47
CA ILE A 30 8.61 -15.70 -12.94
C ILE A 30 8.61 -15.57 -11.43
N SER A 31 7.52 -16.00 -10.76
CA SER A 31 7.60 -16.27 -9.33
C SER A 31 8.25 -17.65 -9.15
N PRO A 32 9.30 -17.83 -8.33
CA PRO A 32 9.90 -19.14 -8.08
C PRO A 32 8.97 -20.14 -7.38
N TRP A 33 7.77 -19.73 -6.95
CA TRP A 33 6.94 -20.44 -5.97
C TRP A 33 5.56 -20.87 -6.50
N SER A 34 5.42 -21.05 -7.80
CA SER A 34 4.17 -21.50 -8.42
C SER A 34 3.94 -23.01 -8.18
N HIS A 35 3.18 -23.36 -7.14
CA HIS A 35 2.44 -24.63 -7.09
C HIS A 35 0.92 -24.37 -7.01
N PRO A 36 0.10 -25.20 -7.67
CA PRO A 36 -1.32 -24.93 -7.84
C PRO A 36 -2.13 -25.50 -6.67
N SER A 37 -2.78 -24.65 -5.88
CA SER A 37 -3.91 -25.11 -5.07
C SER A 37 -5.13 -24.23 -5.34
N LYS A 38 -6.11 -24.87 -5.99
CA LYS A 38 -7.46 -24.37 -6.27
C LYS A 38 -8.13 -23.92 -4.97
N LEU A 39 -8.76 -22.75 -4.96
CA LEU A 39 -9.90 -22.45 -4.11
C LEU A 39 -10.78 -21.42 -4.82
N HIS A 40 -12.01 -21.86 -5.12
CA HIS A 40 -13.11 -21.00 -5.57
C HIS A 40 -13.54 -20.08 -4.43
N CYS A 41 -13.75 -18.80 -4.72
CA CYS A 41 -14.76 -18.03 -4.01
C CYS A 41 -15.50 -17.17 -5.05
N ALA A 42 -16.76 -17.51 -5.26
CA ALA A 42 -17.68 -16.78 -6.11
C ALA A 42 -18.40 -15.75 -5.24
N SER A 43 -18.37 -14.49 -5.63
CA SER A 43 -19.34 -13.49 -5.20
C SER A 43 -19.56 -12.47 -6.32
N THR A 44 -20.80 -12.42 -6.79
CA THR A 44 -21.36 -11.57 -7.85
C THR A 44 -21.31 -10.08 -7.49
N PRO A 45 -21.22 -9.15 -8.47
CA PRO A 45 -21.09 -7.72 -8.19
C PRO A 45 -22.46 -7.06 -7.93
N GLY A 46 -22.63 -6.50 -6.73
CA GLY A 46 -23.71 -5.56 -6.43
C GLY A 46 -23.42 -4.20 -7.06
N LYS A 47 -24.35 -3.70 -7.88
CA LYS A 47 -24.29 -2.36 -8.48
C LYS A 47 -24.59 -1.31 -7.41
N GLY A 48 -23.61 -0.50 -7.04
CA GLY A 48 -23.78 0.74 -6.29
C GLY A 48 -23.10 1.89 -7.02
N LYS A 49 -23.86 2.89 -7.46
CA LYS A 49 -23.31 4.17 -7.94
C LYS A 49 -22.73 4.89 -6.72
N MET A 50 -21.45 5.25 -6.77
CA MET A 50 -20.83 6.11 -5.76
C MET A 50 -20.20 7.30 -6.48
N SER A 51 -20.91 8.43 -6.45
CA SER A 51 -20.34 9.74 -6.71
C SER A 51 -19.95 10.36 -5.38
N SER A 52 -18.66 10.65 -5.19
CA SER A 52 -18.15 11.92 -4.69
C SER A 52 -16.68 11.76 -4.30
N THR A 53 -15.86 12.56 -4.94
CA THR A 53 -14.59 13.14 -4.52
C THR A 53 -14.13 12.79 -3.09
N THR A 54 -13.22 11.84 -2.96
CA THR A 54 -12.35 11.72 -1.77
C THR A 54 -10.90 11.87 -2.21
N ARG A 55 -10.40 13.10 -2.09
CA ARG A 55 -8.97 13.41 -1.98
C ARG A 55 -8.58 13.14 -0.52
N GLY A 56 -7.53 12.35 -0.30
CA GLY A 56 -7.07 11.93 1.02
C GLY A 56 -7.62 10.58 1.45
N PHE A 57 -6.78 9.54 1.41
CA PHE A 57 -7.07 8.26 2.05
C PHE A 57 -6.87 8.44 3.56
N LYS A 58 -7.95 8.63 4.33
CA LYS A 58 -7.86 8.49 5.79
C LYS A 58 -7.81 7.00 6.11
N ASN A 59 -6.64 6.49 6.50
CA ASN A 59 -6.48 5.09 6.90
C ASN A 59 -7.09 4.86 8.29
N VAL A 60 -7.87 3.78 8.41
CA VAL A 60 -8.40 3.27 9.69
C VAL A 60 -7.39 2.22 10.16
N GLY A 61 -6.29 2.66 10.76
CA GLY A 61 -5.15 1.81 11.16
C GLY A 61 -4.06 2.63 11.85
N ASP A 62 -3.00 1.96 12.35
CA ASP A 62 -1.81 2.64 12.87
C ASP A 62 -1.32 3.70 11.85
N PRO A 63 -0.94 4.92 12.28
CA PRO A 63 -0.51 5.97 11.36
C PRO A 63 0.72 5.51 10.54
N ASP A 64 0.62 5.62 9.23
CA ASP A 64 1.57 5.06 8.27
C ASP A 64 2.67 6.06 7.90
N SER A 65 2.46 7.35 8.19
CA SER A 65 3.45 8.41 7.95
C SER A 65 3.81 9.17 9.23
N LEU A 66 5.02 9.75 9.26
CA LEU A 66 5.45 10.62 10.36
C LEU A 66 4.54 11.85 10.53
N VAL A 67 3.91 12.28 9.43
CA VAL A 67 2.96 13.40 9.39
C VAL A 67 1.67 13.01 10.13
N GLU A 68 1.11 11.83 9.84
CA GLU A 68 -0.07 11.31 10.55
C GLU A 68 0.22 11.05 12.03
N VAL A 69 1.41 10.51 12.37
CA VAL A 69 1.84 10.35 13.76
C VAL A 69 1.88 11.69 14.47
N LEU A 70 2.42 12.72 13.81
CA LEU A 70 2.50 14.07 14.36
C LEU A 70 1.11 14.66 14.60
N VAL A 71 0.19 14.57 13.63
CA VAL A 71 -1.20 15.01 13.79
C VAL A 71 -1.85 14.29 14.97
N THR A 72 -1.73 12.95 15.03
CA THR A 72 -2.30 12.14 16.11
C THR A 72 -1.79 12.60 17.49
N LYS A 73 -0.50 12.91 17.59
CA LYS A 73 0.11 13.39 18.84
C LYS A 73 -0.32 14.81 19.19
N LEU A 74 -0.44 15.70 18.21
CA LEU A 74 -0.95 17.06 18.41
C LEU A 74 -2.41 17.04 18.88
N GLU A 75 -3.26 16.17 18.30
CA GLU A 75 -4.65 15.97 18.72
C GLU A 75 -4.77 15.38 20.13
N GLU A 76 -3.85 14.47 20.50
CA GLU A 76 -3.76 13.95 21.87
C GLU A 76 -3.45 15.07 22.88
N VAL A 77 -2.46 15.91 22.58
CA VAL A 77 -2.11 17.06 23.44
C VAL A 77 -3.25 18.08 23.48
N ALA A 78 -3.91 18.34 22.34
CA ALA A 78 -5.03 19.26 22.27
C ALA A 78 -6.22 18.83 23.14
N ARG A 79 -6.51 17.52 23.22
CA ARG A 79 -7.55 16.98 24.12
C ARG A 79 -7.22 17.13 25.60
N LEU A 80 -5.95 17.02 25.96
CA LEU A 80 -5.50 17.10 27.36
C LEU A 80 -5.31 18.55 27.83
N ASN A 81 -5.09 19.47 26.90
CA ASN A 81 -4.85 20.88 27.18
C ASN A 81 -6.13 21.62 27.59
N LYS A 82 -6.02 22.47 28.62
CA LYS A 82 -7.12 23.31 29.13
C LYS A 82 -6.92 24.81 28.85
N ASP A 83 -5.73 25.19 28.39
CA ASP A 83 -5.39 26.59 28.11
C ASP A 83 -5.87 27.01 26.71
N PRO A 84 -6.76 28.01 26.59
CA PRO A 84 -7.26 28.47 25.29
C PRO A 84 -6.17 28.98 24.34
N GLU A 85 -5.13 29.64 24.83
CA GLU A 85 -4.05 30.18 23.98
C GLU A 85 -3.24 29.03 23.38
N VAL A 86 -2.94 28.01 24.20
CA VAL A 86 -2.25 26.81 23.73
C VAL A 86 -3.14 26.02 22.75
N ALA A 87 -4.45 25.97 22.98
CA ALA A 87 -5.38 25.29 22.09
C ALA A 87 -5.41 25.94 20.69
N GLU A 88 -5.39 27.27 20.62
CA GLU A 88 -5.30 28.00 19.35
C GLU A 88 -4.00 27.69 18.61
N LYS A 89 -2.86 27.67 19.30
CA LYS A 89 -1.56 27.31 18.70
C LYS A 89 -1.54 25.87 18.20
N LEU A 90 -2.07 24.92 18.99
CA LEU A 90 -2.15 23.50 18.61
C LEU A 90 -3.02 23.30 17.37
N LYS A 91 -4.15 24.01 17.28
CA LYS A 91 -4.98 24.02 16.08
C LYS A 91 -4.19 24.52 14.87
N GLY A 92 -3.47 25.63 15.01
CA GLY A 92 -2.60 26.14 13.94
C GLY A 92 -1.52 25.14 13.50
N CYS A 93 -0.94 24.37 14.43
CA CYS A 93 -0.01 23.29 14.10
C CYS A 93 -0.69 22.16 13.32
N ILE A 94 -1.87 21.72 13.75
CA ILE A 94 -2.64 20.67 13.05
C ILE A 94 -3.00 21.14 11.63
N ASP A 95 -3.57 22.34 11.50
CA ASP A 95 -3.96 22.94 10.22
C ASP A 95 -2.76 23.03 9.26
N PHE A 96 -1.57 23.39 9.79
CA PHE A 96 -0.34 23.45 9.00
C PHE A 96 0.12 22.07 8.50
N VAL A 97 0.10 21.06 9.38
CA VAL A 97 0.56 19.70 9.06
C VAL A 97 -0.42 19.02 8.08
N GLU A 98 -1.73 19.15 8.29
CA GLU A 98 -2.74 18.69 7.33
C GLU A 98 -2.63 19.43 6.00
N GLY A 99 -2.33 20.74 6.03
CA GLY A 99 -2.08 21.54 4.83
C GLY A 99 -0.90 21.01 4.00
N LEU A 100 0.17 20.54 4.65
CA LEU A 100 1.30 19.91 3.97
C LEU A 100 0.90 18.60 3.28
N GLU A 101 0.11 17.76 3.95
CA GLU A 101 -0.36 16.50 3.37
C GLU A 101 -1.28 16.74 2.16
N ASN A 102 -2.19 17.71 2.27
CA ASN A 102 -3.03 18.13 1.14
C ASN A 102 -2.18 18.63 -0.02
N PHE A 103 -1.15 19.44 0.24
CA PHE A 103 -0.24 19.92 -0.78
C PHE A 103 0.51 18.77 -1.47
N LEU A 104 1.02 17.79 -0.73
CA LEU A 104 1.71 16.63 -1.29
C LEU A 104 0.77 15.78 -2.16
N ASN A 105 -0.46 15.58 -1.71
CA ASN A 105 -1.48 14.83 -2.45
C ASN A 105 -1.90 15.54 -3.74
N ASP A 106 -2.14 16.86 -3.68
CA ASP A 106 -2.52 17.66 -4.85
C ASP A 106 -1.35 17.86 -5.84
N SER A 107 -0.10 17.84 -5.36
CA SER A 107 1.10 17.98 -6.19
C SER A 107 1.57 16.66 -6.83
N ALA A 108 1.06 15.52 -6.36
CA ALA A 108 1.42 14.19 -6.86
C ALA A 108 0.48 13.73 -7.99
N SER A 109 1.02 13.04 -9.00
CA SER A 109 0.21 12.43 -10.06
C SER A 109 -0.66 11.30 -9.53
N GLU A 110 -1.96 11.30 -9.84
CA GLU A 110 -2.95 10.35 -9.30
C GLU A 110 -2.51 8.87 -9.37
N ALA A 111 -2.78 8.14 -8.29
CA ALA A 111 -2.58 6.70 -8.20
C ALA A 111 -3.42 5.95 -9.25
N ALA A 112 -2.82 4.94 -9.89
CA ALA A 112 -3.57 4.03 -10.73
C ALA A 112 -4.66 3.31 -9.90
N PRO A 113 -5.84 2.99 -10.48
CA PRO A 113 -6.92 2.31 -9.75
C PRO A 113 -6.47 1.02 -9.05
N VAL A 114 -5.55 0.28 -9.68
CA VAL A 114 -4.93 -0.93 -9.11
C VAL A 114 -4.13 -0.65 -7.83
N GLN A 115 -3.34 0.42 -7.80
CA GLN A 115 -2.52 0.80 -6.66
C GLN A 115 -3.42 1.15 -5.46
N ARG A 116 -4.47 1.94 -5.71
CA ARG A 116 -5.50 2.26 -4.71
C ARG A 116 -6.15 1.01 -4.13
N LYS A 117 -6.51 0.06 -5.00
CA LYS A 117 -7.14 -1.18 -4.58
C LYS A 117 -6.22 -2.01 -3.69
N ILE A 118 -4.95 -2.18 -4.06
CA ILE A 118 -3.98 -2.96 -3.27
C ILE A 118 -3.81 -2.35 -1.87
N LEU A 119 -3.61 -1.03 -1.78
CA LEU A 119 -3.50 -0.37 -0.47
C LEU A 119 -4.78 -0.55 0.34
N THR A 120 -5.94 -0.25 -0.26
CA THR A 120 -7.24 -0.39 0.40
C THR A 120 -7.46 -1.80 0.95
N ASP A 121 -7.15 -2.83 0.16
CA ASP A 121 -7.28 -4.21 0.59
C ASP A 121 -6.27 -4.52 1.70
N THR A 122 -5.02 -4.07 1.55
CA THR A 122 -3.96 -4.26 2.57
C THR A 122 -4.36 -3.71 3.94
N TYR A 123 -4.99 -2.53 4.01
CA TYR A 123 -5.47 -1.97 5.28
C TYR A 123 -6.70 -2.68 5.87
N LYS A 124 -7.47 -3.39 5.04
CA LYS A 124 -8.68 -4.11 5.48
C LYS A 124 -8.39 -5.51 5.99
N GLU A 125 -7.27 -6.10 5.60
CA GLU A 125 -6.92 -7.47 6.00
C GLU A 125 -6.62 -7.57 7.50
N PRO A 126 -7.16 -8.59 8.21
CA PRO A 126 -6.95 -8.77 9.65
C PRO A 126 -5.60 -9.47 9.92
N TRP A 127 -4.49 -8.76 9.67
CA TRP A 127 -3.14 -9.34 9.74
C TRP A 127 -2.79 -9.96 11.10
N THR A 128 -3.28 -9.37 12.20
CA THR A 128 -3.08 -9.92 13.55
C THR A 128 -3.75 -11.29 13.71
N GLU A 129 -4.98 -11.45 13.21
CA GLU A 129 -5.70 -12.73 13.26
C GLU A 129 -4.98 -13.78 12.39
N TYR A 130 -4.41 -13.39 11.26
CA TYR A 130 -3.60 -14.29 10.43
C TYR A 130 -2.37 -14.80 11.16
N TYR A 131 -1.71 -13.95 11.94
CA TYR A 131 -0.58 -14.34 12.76
C TYR A 131 -0.99 -15.26 13.92
N GLU A 132 -2.05 -14.90 14.64
CA GLU A 132 -2.57 -15.71 15.76
C GLU A 132 -3.03 -17.10 15.29
N ALA A 133 -3.60 -17.18 14.09
CA ALA A 133 -3.96 -18.43 13.44
C ALA A 133 -2.75 -19.18 12.82
N GLY A 134 -1.53 -18.66 12.94
CA GLY A 134 -0.31 -19.27 12.39
C GLY A 134 -0.20 -19.25 10.86
N LYS A 135 -1.03 -18.46 10.17
CA LYS A 135 -1.01 -18.32 8.70
C LYS A 135 0.16 -17.48 8.20
N THR A 136 0.70 -16.62 9.06
CA THR A 136 1.90 -15.82 8.78
C THR A 136 2.98 -16.12 9.82
N ALA A 137 4.25 -16.13 9.40
CA ALA A 137 5.38 -16.38 10.30
C ALA A 137 5.66 -15.20 11.26
N VAL A 138 5.18 -14.01 10.91
CA VAL A 138 5.31 -12.77 11.67
C VAL A 138 3.97 -12.04 11.68
N ASN A 139 3.78 -11.18 12.68
CA ASN A 139 2.61 -10.32 12.77
C ASN A 139 2.77 -9.14 11.81
N LEU A 140 2.30 -9.33 10.57
CA LEU A 140 2.39 -8.32 9.52
C LEU A 140 1.57 -7.07 9.90
N ARG A 141 1.99 -5.92 9.41
CA ARG A 141 1.31 -4.63 9.60
C ARG A 141 1.02 -4.01 8.23
N PRO A 142 -0.14 -3.36 8.02
CA PRO A 142 -0.43 -2.64 6.80
C PRO A 142 0.66 -1.61 6.43
N SER A 143 1.22 -0.94 7.42
CA SER A 143 2.32 0.03 7.29
C SER A 143 3.62 -0.53 6.69
N TRP A 144 3.72 -1.85 6.51
CA TRP A 144 4.85 -2.46 5.80
C TRP A 144 4.68 -2.38 4.28
N ALA A 145 3.49 -2.05 3.79
CA ALA A 145 3.29 -1.76 2.38
C ALA A 145 3.92 -0.41 2.02
N THR A 146 4.53 -0.36 0.84
CA THR A 146 4.93 0.90 0.22
C THR A 146 3.69 1.77 0.04
N GLY A 147 3.67 2.98 0.60
CA GLY A 147 2.57 3.92 0.44
C GLY A 147 2.52 4.54 -0.96
N TYR A 148 1.55 5.43 -1.15
CA TYR A 148 1.32 6.08 -2.43
C TYR A 148 2.54 6.90 -2.90
N HIS A 149 3.05 7.78 -2.03
CA HIS A 149 4.15 8.66 -2.38
C HIS A 149 5.46 7.89 -2.62
N GLU A 150 5.76 6.89 -1.81
CA GLU A 150 6.94 6.04 -2.02
C GLU A 150 6.81 5.25 -3.34
N GLY A 151 5.63 4.75 -3.67
CA GLY A 151 5.38 4.09 -4.95
C GLY A 151 5.63 5.02 -6.14
N GLN A 152 5.14 6.25 -6.08
CA GLN A 152 5.37 7.24 -7.13
C GLN A 152 6.85 7.61 -7.25
N PHE A 153 7.56 7.71 -6.13
CA PHE A 153 9.01 7.90 -6.12
C PHE A 153 9.74 6.74 -6.82
N LEU A 154 9.40 5.49 -6.50
CA LEU A 154 9.97 4.31 -7.17
C LEU A 154 9.72 4.33 -8.68
N ARG A 155 8.51 4.72 -9.09
CA ARG A 155 8.17 4.87 -10.51
C ARG A 155 9.03 5.92 -11.18
N ILE A 156 9.17 7.11 -10.58
CA ILE A 156 10.03 8.18 -11.11
C ILE A 156 11.50 7.72 -11.18
N ALA A 157 12.01 7.08 -10.13
CA ALA A 157 13.39 6.58 -10.10
C ALA A 157 13.64 5.55 -11.22
N SER A 158 12.71 4.63 -11.44
CA SER A 158 12.80 3.65 -12.53
C SER A 158 12.71 4.31 -13.92
N GLN A 159 11.94 5.39 -14.06
CA GLN A 159 11.82 6.15 -15.31
C GLN A 159 13.08 6.96 -15.63
N ILE A 160 13.65 7.65 -14.64
CA ILE A 160 14.89 8.43 -14.79
C ILE A 160 16.05 7.51 -15.18
N THR A 161 16.13 6.34 -14.55
CA THR A 161 17.17 5.34 -14.85
C THR A 161 16.88 4.53 -16.11
N LYS A 162 15.68 4.65 -16.69
CA LYS A 162 15.19 3.84 -17.81
C LYS A 162 15.35 2.34 -17.55
N ALA A 163 15.06 1.92 -16.32
CA ALA A 163 15.23 0.54 -15.89
C ALA A 163 14.28 -0.39 -16.65
N LYS A 164 14.87 -1.34 -17.41
CA LYS A 164 14.12 -2.31 -18.22
C LYS A 164 13.82 -3.61 -17.50
N ARG A 165 14.75 -4.07 -16.67
CA ARG A 165 14.62 -5.29 -15.87
C ARG A 165 14.81 -4.93 -14.42
N ILE A 166 13.80 -5.19 -13.61
CA ILE A 166 13.75 -4.77 -12.21
C ILE A 166 13.60 -6.02 -11.34
N LEU A 167 14.40 -6.11 -10.28
CA LEU A 167 14.26 -7.12 -9.23
C LEU A 167 13.77 -6.42 -7.96
N GLU A 168 12.62 -6.86 -7.46
CA GLU A 168 12.13 -6.47 -6.15
C GLU A 168 12.35 -7.63 -5.18
N ILE A 169 12.93 -7.33 -4.01
CA ILE A 169 13.08 -8.30 -2.92
C ILE A 169 12.17 -7.86 -1.79
N GLY A 170 11.11 -8.62 -1.54
CA GLY A 170 10.14 -8.34 -0.48
C GLY A 170 8.90 -7.60 -0.98
N THR A 171 8.07 -8.27 -1.77
CA THR A 171 6.89 -7.68 -2.41
C THR A 171 5.74 -7.37 -1.46
N PHE A 172 5.63 -8.08 -0.33
CA PHE A 172 4.45 -8.02 0.55
C PHE A 172 3.14 -8.11 -0.26
N THR A 173 2.25 -7.12 -0.19
CA THR A 173 1.01 -7.07 -1.00
C THR A 173 1.21 -6.50 -2.42
N GLY A 174 2.42 -6.04 -2.76
CA GLY A 174 2.84 -5.74 -4.12
C GLY A 174 2.48 -4.36 -4.63
N HIS A 175 2.25 -3.39 -3.74
CA HIS A 175 2.04 -1.99 -4.17
C HIS A 175 3.26 -1.41 -4.89
N SER A 176 4.47 -1.62 -4.36
CA SER A 176 5.74 -1.22 -4.98
C SER A 176 6.01 -1.93 -6.30
N ALA A 177 5.76 -3.25 -6.38
CA ALA A 177 5.84 -4.02 -7.63
C ALA A 177 4.99 -3.38 -8.74
N VAL A 178 3.74 -3.04 -8.43
CA VAL A 178 2.85 -2.39 -9.40
C VAL A 178 3.38 -1.00 -9.79
N ALA A 179 3.89 -0.22 -8.84
CA ALA A 179 4.45 1.09 -9.14
C ALA A 179 5.66 1.02 -10.10
N LEU A 180 6.54 0.03 -9.90
CA LEU A 180 7.69 -0.24 -10.78
C LEU A 180 7.24 -0.73 -12.15
N ALA A 181 6.26 -1.64 -12.21
CA ALA A 181 5.70 -2.15 -13.46
C ALA A 181 4.99 -1.07 -14.30
N LEU A 182 4.47 -0.01 -13.66
CA LEU A 182 3.85 1.15 -14.33
C LEU A 182 4.88 2.12 -14.93
N SER A 183 6.17 1.83 -14.81
CA SER A 183 7.22 2.56 -15.50
C SER A 183 7.16 2.32 -17.00
N ALA A 184 7.36 3.39 -17.79
CA ALA A 184 7.32 3.31 -19.25
C ALA A 184 8.44 2.45 -19.86
N TYR A 185 9.50 2.18 -19.09
CA TYR A 185 10.65 1.40 -19.54
C TYR A 185 10.66 -0.04 -19.03
N CYS A 186 9.80 -0.39 -18.07
CA CYS A 186 9.79 -1.72 -17.47
C CYS A 186 9.33 -2.77 -18.50
N GLU A 187 10.24 -3.65 -18.87
CA GLU A 187 10.02 -4.79 -19.77
C GLU A 187 9.94 -6.11 -18.98
N GLU A 188 10.59 -6.18 -17.81
CA GLU A 188 10.63 -7.35 -16.94
C GLU A 188 10.66 -6.91 -15.47
N LEU A 189 9.80 -7.51 -14.64
CA LEU A 189 9.80 -7.33 -13.20
C LEU A 189 9.79 -8.72 -12.53
N VAL A 190 10.81 -8.97 -11.71
CA VAL A 190 10.96 -10.19 -10.92
C VAL A 190 10.73 -9.85 -9.44
N CYS A 191 9.95 -10.68 -8.75
CA CYS A 191 9.48 -10.49 -7.37
C CYS A 191 9.63 -11.80 -6.60
#